data_AF-A0A1F9CD34-F1
#
_entry.id   AF-A0A1F9CD34-F1
#
_cell.length_a   1.000
_cell.length_b   1.000
_cell.length_c   1.000
_cell.angle_alpha   90.00
_cell.angle_beta   90.00
_cell.angle_gamma   90.00
#
_symmetry.space_group_name_H-M   'P 1'
#
loop_
_entity.id
_entity.type
_entity.pdbx_description
1 polymer ?
#
loop_
_entity_poly.entity_id
_entity_poly.type
_entity_poly.pdbx_seq_one_letter_code
_entity_poly.pdbx_strand_id
1 'polypeptide(L)' 'MEREENVRDVFHVPPGRRPPPEILLLDDVYTSGATARACARALKTAGAGHIVVLTVARTVL' A
#
# COMPACT_ATOMS: atom_id res chain seq x y z
N MET A 1 -8.53 16.55 4.55
CA MET A 1 -9.73 16.04 3.85
C MET A 1 -9.45 15.66 2.39
N GLU A 2 -8.36 16.13 1.76
CA GLU A 2 -8.11 15.95 0.31
C GLU A 2 -7.25 14.73 -0.13
N ARG A 3 -6.76 13.88 0.79
CA ARG A 3 -5.85 12.77 0.42
C ARG A 3 -6.53 11.41 0.22
N GLU A 4 -7.68 11.18 0.87
CA GLU A 4 -8.30 9.85 0.83
C GLU A 4 -9.06 9.58 -0.47
N GLU A 5 -9.57 10.61 -1.14
CA GLU A 5 -10.26 10.47 -2.42
C GLU A 5 -9.27 10.31 -3.59
N ASN A 6 -8.13 11.00 -3.56
CA ASN A 6 -7.12 10.94 -4.63
C ASN A 6 -6.34 9.61 -4.69
N VAL A 7 -6.54 8.67 -3.76
CA VAL A 7 -5.77 7.42 -3.68
C VAL A 7 -6.67 6.18 -3.82
N ARG A 8 -8.00 6.34 -3.79
CA ARG A 8 -8.92 5.25 -4.13
C ARG A 8 -8.72 4.93 -5.61
N ASP A 9 -8.37 3.68 -5.90
CA ASP A 9 -8.15 3.09 -7.24
C ASP A 9 -6.89 3.51 -8.02
N VAL A 10 -5.97 4.29 -7.44
CA VAL A 10 -4.67 4.55 -8.09
C VAL A 10 -3.80 3.29 -8.14
N PHE A 11 -3.92 2.42 -7.15
CA PHE A 11 -3.13 1.19 -7.04
C PHE A 11 -3.92 -0.03 -7.47
N HIS A 12 -3.40 -0.76 -8.46
CA HIS A 12 -3.96 -2.03 -8.93
C HIS A 12 -2.85 -3.00 -9.34
N VAL A 13 -3.14 -4.30 -9.27
CA VAL A 13 -2.29 -5.33 -9.88
C VAL A 13 -2.83 -5.61 -11.28
N PRO A 14 -1.98 -5.59 -12.34
CA PRO A 14 -2.44 -5.88 -13.69
C PRO A 14 -3.09 -7.27 -13.81
N PRO A 15 -4.12 -7.42 -14.67
CA PRO A 15 -4.77 -8.70 -14.89
C PRO A 15 -3.77 -9.76 -15.35
N GLY A 16 -3.96 -11.01 -14.90
CA GLY A 16 -3.07 -12.12 -15.21
C GLY A 16 -1.75 -12.14 -14.43
N ARG A 17 -1.47 -11.14 -13.59
CA ARG A 17 -0.34 -11.18 -12.64
C ARG A 17 -0.79 -11.56 -11.25
N ARG A 18 0.10 -12.25 -10.54
CA ARG A 18 -0.04 -12.50 -9.10
C ARG A 18 1.15 -11.86 -8.39
N PRO A 19 0.92 -11.16 -7.27
CA PRO A 19 2.01 -10.66 -6.45
C PRO A 19 2.70 -11.84 -5.74
N PRO A 20 3.96 -11.67 -5.31
CA PRO A 20 4.63 -12.67 -4.50
C PRO A 20 3.91 -12.85 -3.14
N PRO A 21 4.10 -14.01 -2.49
CA PRO A 21 3.41 -14.32 -1.23
C PRO A 21 3.86 -13.40 -0.08
N GLU A 22 5.08 -12.89 -0.13
CA GLU A 22 5.65 -11.98 0.87
C GLU A 22 6.10 -10.69 0.18
N ILE A 23 5.69 -9.55 0.74
CA ILE A 23 5.91 -8.23 0.13
C ILE A 23 6.40 -7.26 1.21
N LEU A 24 7.48 -6.54 0.89
CA LEU A 24 7.90 -5.36 1.61
C LEU A 24 7.54 -4.11 0.80
N LEU A 25 6.61 -3.32 1.31
CA LEU A 25 6.32 -1.99 0.80
C LEU A 25 7.29 -1.00 1.44
N LEU A 26 8.01 -0.25 0.61
CA LEU A 26 8.93 0.79 1.04
C LEU A 26 8.33 2.16 0.71
N ASP A 27 8.32 3.06 1.68
CA ASP A 27 7.90 4.46 1.51
C ASP A 27 8.86 5.38 2.27
N ASP A 28 8.87 6.68 1.97
CA ASP A 28 9.74 7.62 2.67
C ASP A 28 9.17 8.03 4.04
N VAL A 29 7.91 8.47 4.08
CA VAL A 29 7.26 9.04 5.26
C VAL A 29 5.87 8.44 5.47
N TYR A 30 5.69 7.75 6.59
CA TYR A 30 4.38 7.29 7.03
C TYR A 30 3.61 8.42 7.72
N THR A 31 2.61 8.97 7.03
CA THR A 31 1.69 9.97 7.62
C THR A 31 0.44 9.30 8.20
N SER A 32 -0.72 9.43 7.57
CA SER A 32 -1.96 8.74 7.97
C SER A 32 -1.95 7.25 7.63
N GLY A 33 -1.01 6.81 6.79
CA GLY A 33 -0.96 5.46 6.24
C GLY A 33 -1.93 5.20 5.07
N ALA A 34 -2.59 6.23 4.53
CA ALA A 34 -3.56 6.07 3.43
C ALA A 34 -2.95 5.38 2.20
N THR A 35 -1.77 5.82 1.75
CA THR A 35 -1.03 5.24 0.63
C THR A 35 -0.66 3.79 0.88
N ALA A 36 0.02 3.50 1.99
CA ALA A 36 0.41 2.14 2.36
C ALA A 36 -0.79 1.18 2.45
N ARG A 37 -1.91 1.63 3.03
CA ARG A 37 -3.16 0.84 3.09
C ARG A 37 -3.76 0.61 1.71
N ALA A 38 -3.70 1.59 0.80
CA ALA A 38 -4.22 1.43 -0.56
C ALA A 38 -3.39 0.41 -1.36
N CYS A 39 -2.06 0.51 -1.31
CA CYS A 39 -1.16 -0.49 -1.90
C CYS A 39 -1.41 -1.88 -1.33
N ALA A 40 -1.45 -1.99 0.01
CA ALA A 40 -1.69 -3.27 0.68
C ALA A 40 -3.05 -3.88 0.30
N ARG A 41 -4.11 -3.08 0.21
CA ARG A 41 -5.42 -3.56 -0.25
C ARG A 41 -5.36 -4.11 -1.68
N ALA A 42 -4.77 -3.36 -2.62
CA ALA A 42 -4.66 -3.80 -4.01
C ALA A 42 -3.91 -5.15 -4.13
N LEU A 43 -2.81 -5.29 -3.38
CA LEU A 43 -2.01 -6.52 -3.35
C LEU A 43 -2.73 -7.68 -2.65
N LYS A 44 -3.42 -7.42 -1.54
CA LYS A 44 -4.22 -8.43 -0.82
C LYS A 44 -5.37 -8.95 -1.69
N THR A 45 -6.09 -8.06 -2.38
CA THR A 45 -7.14 -8.43 -3.33
C THR A 45 -6.58 -9.30 -4.47
N ALA A 46 -5.34 -9.05 -4.87
CA ALA A 46 -4.64 -9.87 -5.88
C ALA A 46 -4.02 -11.18 -5.32
N GLY A 47 -4.21 -11.48 -4.03
CA GLY A 47 -3.81 -12.75 -3.41
C GLY A 47 -2.48 -12.74 -2.64
N ALA A 48 -1.94 -11.55 -2.30
CA ALA A 48 -0.73 -11.47 -1.46
C ALA A 48 -0.96 -12.06 -0.06
N GLY A 49 0.00 -12.84 0.43
CA GLY A 49 -0.06 -13.52 1.72
C GLY A 49 0.31 -12.62 2.89
N HIS A 50 1.56 -12.18 2.95
CA HIS A 50 2.11 -11.33 4.00
C HIS A 50 2.65 -10.02 3.43
N ILE A 51 2.32 -8.90 4.06
CA ILE A 51 2.74 -7.56 3.62
C ILE A 51 3.27 -6.80 4.83
N VAL A 52 4.51 -6.33 4.72
CA VAL A 52 5.16 -5.44 5.69
C VAL A 52 5.31 -4.06 5.05
N VAL A 53 5.13 -3.01 5.83
CA VAL A 53 5.40 -1.63 5.41
C VAL A 53 6.61 -1.13 6.20
N LEU A 54 7.63 -0.67 5.48
CA LEU A 54 8.82 -0.04 6.03
C LEU A 54 8.89 1.40 5.55
N THR A 55 9.05 2.34 6.48
CA THR A 55 9.27 3.75 6.14
C THR A 55 10.46 4.32 6.89
N VAL A 56 11.11 5.32 6.30
CA VAL A 56 12.27 5.97 6.93
C VAL A 56 11.82 6.90 8.05
N ALA A 57 10.70 7.59 7.86
CA ALA A 57 10.11 8.47 8.85
C ALA A 57 8.64 8.13 9.10
N ARG A 58 8.12 8.59 10.25
CA ARG A 58 6.68 8.65 10.51
C ARG A 58 6.34 10.02 11.07
N THR A 59 5.20 10.57 10.65
CA THR A 59 4.65 11.75 11.29
C THR A 59 3.90 11.32 12.54
N VAL A 60 4.28 11.89 13.68
CA VAL A 60 3.52 11.80 14.92
C VAL A 60 2.69 13.08 15.00
N LEU A 61 1.37 12.96 14.96
CA LEU A 61 0.45 14.05 15.27
C LEU A 61 -0.09 13.85 16.67
#